data_AF-A0A5K1C5L2-F1
#
_entry.id   AF-A0A5K1C5L2-F1
#
_cell.length_a   1.000
_cell.length_b   1.000
_cell.length_c   1.000
_cell.angle_alpha   90.00
_cell.angle_beta   90.00
_cell.angle_gamma   90.00
#
_symmetry.space_group_name_H-M   'P 1'
#
loop_
_entity.id
_entity.type
_entity.pdbx_description
1 polymer ?
#
loop_
_entity_poly.entity_id
_entity_poly.type
_entity_poly.pdbx_seq_one_letter_code
_entity_poly.pdbx_strand_id
1 'polypeptide(L)' 'SNITPAERSAAMNDLLVMIMEIGLSCSRVSPSERMDMKEV' A
#
# COMPACT_ATOMS: atom_id res chain seq x y z
N SER A 1 -16.14 15.64 -12.35
CA SER A 1 -15.90 14.44 -13.16
C SER A 1 -16.83 13.33 -12.71
N ASN A 2 -17.50 12.64 -13.63
CA ASN A 2 -18.35 11.49 -13.29
C ASN A 2 -17.47 10.23 -13.28
N ILE A 3 -16.86 9.92 -12.13
CA ILE A 3 -16.08 8.69 -11.94
C ILE A 3 -17.03 7.49 -11.93
N THR A 4 -16.74 6.51 -12.78
CA THR A 4 -17.53 5.28 -12.84
C THR A 4 -17.34 4.44 -11.56
N PRO A 5 -18.33 3.60 -11.20
CA PRO A 5 -18.18 2.69 -10.07
C PRO A 5 -16.96 1.76 -10.18
N ALA A 6 -16.60 1.35 -11.40
CA ALA A 6 -15.43 0.51 -11.66
C ALA A 6 -14.12 1.25 -11.39
N GLU A 7 -13.97 2.49 -11.87
CA GLU A 7 -12.80 3.32 -11.59
C GLU A 7 -12.65 3.59 -10.08
N ARG A 8 -13.75 3.84 -9.38
CA ARG A 8 -13.75 3.97 -7.92
C ARG A 8 -13.27 2.69 -7.24
N SER A 9 -13.76 1.54 -7.68
CA SER A 9 -13.36 0.24 -7.12
C SER A 9 -11.89 -0.07 -7.40
N ALA A 10 -11.39 0.22 -8.61
CA ALA A 10 -9.99 0.05 -8.96
C ALA A 10 -9.09 0.92 -8.08
N ALA A 11 -9.44 2.20 -7.90
CA ALA A 11 -8.69 3.10 -7.02
C ALA A 11 -8.67 2.62 -5.55
N MET A 12 -9.76 2.01 -5.07
CA MET A 12 -9.78 1.40 -3.74
C MET A 12 -8.88 0.17 -3.66
N ASN A 13 -8.85 -0.67 -4.69
CA ASN A 13 -7.96 -1.82 -4.75
C ASN A 13 -6.49 -1.39 -4.77
N ASP A 14 -6.14 -0.37 -5.55
CA ASP A 14 -4.79 0.16 -5.62
C ASP A 14 -4.34 0.70 -4.25
N LEU A 15 -5.23 1.39 -3.52
CA LEU A 15 -4.95 1.84 -2.17
C LEU A 15 -4.72 0.67 -1.20
N LEU A 16 -5.52 -0.39 -1.30
CA LEU A 16 -5.36 -1.59 -0.46
C LEU A 16 -4.04 -2.30 -0.73
N VAL A 17 -3.64 -2.42 -2.00
CA VAL A 17 -2.35 -3.00 -2.40
C VAL A 17 -1.21 -2.20 -1.77
N MET A 18 -1.24 -0.87 -1.88
CA MET A 18 -0.21 0.00 -1.31
C MET A 18 -0.10 -0.16 0.21
N ILE A 19 -1.23 -0.23 0.93
CA ILE A 19 -1.23 -0.47 2.38
C ILE A 19 -0.64 -1.84 2.73
N MET A 20 -0.97 -2.88 1.94
CA MET A 20 -0.40 -4.22 2.15
C MET A 20 1.11 -4.26 1.89
N GLU A 21 1.61 -3.56 0.88
CA GLU A 21 3.04 -3.46 0.57
C GLU A 21 3.84 -2.78 1.68
N ILE A 22 3.28 -1.70 2.27
CA ILE A 22 3.84 -1.04 3.46
C ILE A 22 3.86 -2.02 4.63
N GLY A 23 2.73 -2.65 4.93
CA GLY A 23 2.62 -3.63 6.01
C GLY A 23 3.62 -4.78 5.87
N LEU A 24 3.77 -5.32 4.65
CA LEU A 24 4.72 -6.37 4.34
C LEU A 24 6.16 -5.91 4.57
N SER A 25 6.52 -4.73 4.08
CA SER A 25 7.87 -4.17 4.25
C SER A 25 8.20 -3.94 5.72
N CYS A 26 7.26 -3.44 6.52
CA CYS A 26 7.41 -3.28 7.98
C CYS A 26 7.52 -4.62 8.72
N SER A 27 6.88 -5.68 8.20
CA SER A 27 6.82 -7.00 8.83
C SER A 27 8.07 -7.87 8.63
N ARG A 28 9.04 -7.41 7.82
CA ARG A 28 10.24 -8.19 7.52
C ARG A 28 10.99 -8.61 8.80
N VAL A 29 11.43 -9.86 8.80
CA VAL A 29 12.06 -10.50 9.97
C VAL A 29 13.36 -9.79 10.32
N SER A 30 14.21 -9.55 9.32
CA SER A 30 15.43 -8.78 9.53
C SER A 30 15.12 -7.28 9.65
N PRO A 31 15.56 -6.59 10.72
CA PRO A 31 15.38 -5.16 10.85
C PRO A 31 16.00 -4.35 9.71
N SER A 32 17.11 -4.83 9.13
CA SER A 32 17.81 -4.13 8.05
C SER A 32 17.09 -4.17 6.70
N GLU A 33 16.12 -5.07 6.54
CA GLU A 33 15.35 -5.20 5.29
C GLU A 33 14.02 -4.45 5.36
N ARG A 34 13.63 -3.94 6.54
CA ARG A 34 12.43 -3.12 6.70
C ARG A 34 12.62 -1.78 5.98
N MET A 35 11.52 -1.22 5.49
CA MET A 35 11.50 0.16 4.99
C MET A 35 11.90 1.14 6.10
N ASP A 36 12.56 2.23 5.75
CA ASP A 36 12.94 3.27 6.70
C ASP A 36 11.67 3.95 7.23
N MET A 37 11.60 4.23 8.54
CA MET A 37 10.43 4.87 9.14
C MET A 37 10.20 6.32 8.65
N LYS A 38 11.16 6.92 7.95
CA LYS A 38 10.97 8.19 7.23
C LYS A 38 10.25 8.02 5.90
N GLU A 39 10.27 6.81 5.34
CA GLU A 39 9.63 6.44 4.08
C GLU A 39 8.25 5.79 4.28
N VAL A 40 7.95 5.36 5.51
CA VAL A 40 6.60 5.01 5.99
C VAL A 40 5.78 6.29 6.20
#